data_AF-A0A8H5LU62-F1
#
_entry.id   AF-A0A8H5LU62-F1
#
_cell.length_a   1.000
_cell.length_b   1.000
_cell.length_c   1.000
_cell.angle_alpha   90.00
_cell.angle_beta   90.00
_cell.angle_gamma   90.00
#
_symmetry.space_group_name_H-M   'P 1'
#
loop_
_entity.id
_entity.type
_entity.pdbx_description
1 polymer ?
#
loop_
_entity_poly.entity_id
_entity_poly.type
_entity_poly.pdbx_seq_one_letter_code
_entity_poly.pdbx_strand_id
1 'polypeptide(L)'
;MTGNAGSTSSRPSNNNPRGINQHKHCPPPDDLRVPELLRAYQRQGISDRKRISKLLCEEHGIIMSEGTVARRRRELGLRASGRTTAELPDEVKRQLVLDQIGIGRDPEGRAGAETVKARIFRETGIDLTRAYIRKEMQRLKPEAYEARTPHHKPKDSNESSTSTSRSKAPRSSSSRVDRRGSESSSSTHPTHPPVPPHKVVSRLGNGEGDEVIVIDIDSDIDIGPSTSTLPDDSFPVYEDDSTVQLHPIGPPPPPPLPLALAHRLPLTAQLELQDMLEETTPKMVALTRALRAFSMSQQGQVGLDAPAHASTAVLRCMEAAAMLERELARVASVSGS
;
A
#
# COMPACT_ATOMS: atom_id res chain seq x y z
N MET A 1 -36.76 -0.48 -47.51
CA MET A 1 -37.22 0.60 -46.61
C MET A 1 -37.74 -0.03 -45.33
N THR A 2 -36.91 -0.09 -44.28
CA THR A 2 -37.31 -0.60 -42.96
C THR A 2 -36.84 0.41 -41.92
N GLY A 3 -37.79 1.17 -41.38
CA GLY A 3 -37.56 2.19 -40.36
C GLY A 3 -37.40 1.53 -38.99
N ASN A 4 -36.27 1.78 -38.35
CA ASN A 4 -36.00 1.31 -37.00
C ASN A 4 -36.58 2.31 -35.99
N ALA A 5 -37.63 1.90 -35.28
CA ALA A 5 -38.29 2.72 -34.27
C ALA A 5 -37.36 2.94 -33.07
N GLY A 6 -37.01 4.20 -32.81
CA GLY A 6 -36.17 4.61 -31.70
C GLY A 6 -36.82 4.28 -30.37
N SER A 7 -36.25 3.30 -29.67
CA SER A 7 -36.55 3.03 -28.26
C SER A 7 -35.99 4.18 -27.43
N THR A 8 -36.86 5.11 -27.05
CA THR A 8 -36.53 6.22 -26.15
C THR A 8 -36.27 5.62 -24.76
N SER A 9 -34.99 5.37 -24.46
CA SER A 9 -34.55 4.96 -23.13
C SER A 9 -34.90 6.06 -22.12
N SER A 10 -35.97 5.81 -21.37
CA SER A 10 -36.36 6.58 -20.20
C SER A 10 -35.15 6.69 -19.27
N ARG A 11 -34.56 7.89 -19.18
CA ARG A 11 -33.49 8.18 -18.21
C ARG A 11 -34.00 7.78 -16.82
N PRO A 12 -33.29 6.91 -16.09
CA PRO A 12 -33.70 6.55 -14.74
C PRO A 12 -33.80 7.84 -13.92
N SER A 13 -35.01 8.20 -13.52
CA SER A 13 -35.25 9.37 -12.67
C SER A 13 -34.44 9.18 -11.40
N ASN A 14 -33.56 10.14 -11.08
CA ASN A 14 -32.75 10.10 -9.88
C ASN A 14 -33.67 9.92 -8.66
N ASN A 15 -33.60 8.76 -7.99
CA ASN A 15 -34.49 8.38 -6.88
C ASN A 15 -34.29 9.26 -5.61
N ASN A 16 -33.41 10.26 -5.65
CA ASN A 16 -33.23 11.23 -4.59
C ASN A 16 -33.41 12.68 -5.09
N PRO A 17 -34.65 13.11 -5.41
CA PRO A 17 -34.91 14.44 -5.97
C PRO A 17 -34.59 15.59 -5.00
N ARG A 18 -34.49 15.31 -3.69
CA ARG A 18 -34.11 16.30 -2.67
C ARG A 18 -32.61 16.35 -2.39
N GLY A 19 -31.83 15.37 -2.85
CA GLY A 19 -30.41 15.27 -2.53
C GLY A 19 -30.09 15.13 -1.03
N ILE A 20 -31.09 14.89 -0.18
CA ILE A 20 -30.87 14.74 1.27
C ILE A 20 -30.33 13.34 1.50
N ASN A 21 -29.02 13.24 1.71
CA ASN A 21 -28.39 12.00 2.12
C ASN A 21 -29.00 11.58 3.46
N GLN A 22 -29.62 10.40 3.52
CA GLN A 22 -30.33 9.91 4.71
C GLN A 22 -29.41 9.68 5.93
N HIS A 23 -28.10 9.84 5.78
CA HIS A 23 -27.10 9.61 6.80
C HIS A 23 -26.75 10.93 7.52
N LYS A 24 -27.58 11.34 8.49
CA LYS A 24 -27.36 12.55 9.31
C LYS A 24 -26.01 12.58 10.04
N HIS A 25 -25.42 11.41 10.32
CA HIS A 25 -24.21 11.27 11.13
C HIS A 25 -22.95 10.98 10.31
N CYS A 26 -23.04 10.85 8.99
CA CYS A 26 -21.86 10.68 8.15
C CYS A 26 -21.19 12.03 7.93
N PRO A 27 -19.87 12.15 8.11
CA PRO A 27 -19.15 13.39 7.80
C PRO A 27 -19.30 13.72 6.31
N PRO A 28 -19.26 15.01 5.94
CA PRO A 28 -19.28 15.44 4.55
C PRO A 28 -18.08 14.85 3.77
N PRO A 29 -18.16 14.74 2.43
CA PRO A 29 -17.07 14.21 1.61
C PRO A 29 -15.78 15.05 1.74
N ASP A 30 -15.90 16.35 1.95
CA ASP A 30 -14.78 17.31 2.03
C ASP A 30 -14.13 17.39 3.43
N ASP A 31 -14.53 16.54 4.38
CA ASP A 31 -13.88 16.48 5.69
C ASP A 31 -12.45 15.95 5.57
N LEU A 32 -11.46 16.83 5.77
CA LEU A 32 -10.03 16.54 5.70
C LEU A 32 -9.54 15.56 6.77
N ARG A 33 -10.28 15.37 7.86
CA ARG A 33 -9.87 14.45 8.95
C ARG A 33 -9.95 13.00 8.51
N VAL A 34 -10.99 12.64 7.76
CA VAL A 34 -11.21 11.26 7.30
C VAL A 34 -10.05 10.74 6.42
N PRO A 35 -9.59 11.44 5.36
CA PRO A 35 -8.50 10.93 4.55
C PRO A 35 -7.18 10.82 5.32
N GLU A 36 -6.92 11.72 6.27
CA GLU A 36 -5.75 11.62 7.14
C GLU A 36 -5.78 10.37 8.02
N LEU A 37 -6.92 10.09 8.65
CA LEU A 37 -7.13 8.90 9.47
C LEU A 37 -7.05 7.61 8.66
N LEU A 38 -7.67 7.57 7.47
CA LEU A 38 -7.58 6.42 6.58
C LEU A 38 -6.14 6.13 6.14
N ARG A 39 -5.34 7.17 5.86
CA ARG A 39 -3.90 7.02 5.58
C ARG A 39 -3.13 6.55 6.82
N ALA A 40 -3.48 7.04 8.00
CA ALA A 40 -2.86 6.62 9.25
C ALA A 40 -3.11 5.13 9.54
N TYR A 41 -4.35 4.66 9.45
CA TYR A 41 -4.68 3.25 9.61
C TYR A 41 -4.05 2.38 8.53
N GLN A 42 -3.99 2.87 7.28
CA GLN A 42 -3.25 2.19 6.22
C GLN A 42 -1.79 2.02 6.63
N ARG A 43 -1.07 3.06 7.09
CA ARG A 43 0.33 2.95 7.56
C ARG A 43 0.52 1.95 8.70
N GLN A 44 -0.50 1.73 9.53
CA GLN A 44 -0.50 0.72 10.59
C GLN A 44 -0.75 -0.72 10.07
N GLY A 45 -1.01 -0.89 8.77
CA GLY A 45 -1.35 -2.17 8.14
C GLY A 45 -2.82 -2.57 8.33
N ILE A 46 -3.66 -1.67 8.83
CA ILE A 46 -5.09 -1.94 9.07
C ILE A 46 -5.85 -1.65 7.77
N SER A 47 -6.21 -2.71 7.06
CA SER A 47 -6.89 -2.63 5.77
C SER A 47 -8.33 -3.18 5.77
N ASP A 48 -8.77 -3.82 6.86
CA ASP A 48 -10.15 -4.30 6.97
C ASP A 48 -11.13 -3.14 7.21
N ARG A 49 -12.12 -3.03 6.34
CA ARG A 49 -13.16 -1.98 6.40
C ARG A 49 -14.01 -2.06 7.66
N LYS A 50 -14.26 -3.27 8.20
CA LYS A 50 -15.05 -3.44 9.43
C LYS A 50 -14.30 -2.89 10.62
N ARG A 51 -13.04 -3.31 10.74
CA ARG A 51 -12.12 -2.81 11.76
C ARG A 51 -11.94 -1.30 11.68
N ILE A 52 -11.73 -0.73 10.50
CA ILE A 52 -11.59 0.73 10.33
C ILE A 52 -12.87 1.48 10.74
N SER A 53 -14.05 1.00 10.35
CA SER A 53 -15.33 1.61 10.75
C SER A 53 -15.50 1.66 12.27
N LYS A 54 -15.16 0.56 12.95
CA LYS A 54 -15.15 0.46 14.42
C LYS A 54 -14.17 1.48 15.05
N LEU A 55 -12.91 1.51 14.57
CA LEU A 55 -11.88 2.44 15.08
C LEU A 55 -12.26 3.91 14.88
N LEU A 56 -12.79 4.27 13.70
CA LEU A 56 -13.27 5.63 13.43
C LEU A 56 -14.38 6.05 14.41
N CYS A 57 -15.27 5.12 14.78
CA CYS A 57 -16.33 5.39 15.74
C CYS A 57 -15.79 5.51 17.17
N GLU A 58 -14.95 4.57 17.60
CA GLU A 58 -14.45 4.47 18.98
C GLU A 58 -13.42 5.55 19.33
N GLU A 59 -12.43 5.78 18.45
CA GLU A 59 -11.31 6.68 18.72
C GLU A 59 -11.61 8.13 18.33
N HIS A 60 -12.45 8.34 17.32
CA HIS A 60 -12.65 9.65 16.70
C HIS A 60 -14.09 10.15 16.69
N GLY A 61 -15.06 9.33 17.14
CA GLY A 61 -16.49 9.68 17.13
C GLY A 61 -17.07 9.84 15.72
N ILE A 62 -16.40 9.29 14.70
CA ILE A 62 -16.83 9.39 13.30
C ILE A 62 -17.67 8.16 12.94
N ILE A 63 -18.97 8.34 12.80
CA ILE A 63 -19.88 7.26 12.43
C ILE A 63 -19.89 7.10 10.91
N MET A 64 -19.34 5.99 10.41
CA MET A 64 -19.25 5.72 8.98
C MET A 64 -19.49 4.23 8.68
N SER A 65 -20.36 3.93 7.71
CA SER A 65 -20.61 2.55 7.29
C SER A 65 -19.38 1.93 6.62
N GLU A 66 -19.24 0.59 6.70
CA GLU A 66 -18.18 -0.16 6.01
C GLU A 66 -18.11 0.14 4.51
N GLY A 67 -19.27 0.31 3.86
CA GLY A 67 -19.38 0.63 2.44
C GLY A 67 -18.83 2.03 2.12
N THR A 68 -19.12 3.02 2.97
CA THR A 68 -18.58 4.38 2.85
C THR A 68 -17.06 4.40 3.05
N VAL A 69 -16.55 3.66 4.03
CA VAL A 69 -15.10 3.51 4.25
C VAL A 69 -14.43 2.91 3.01
N ALA A 70 -14.98 1.82 2.45
CA ALA A 70 -14.44 1.18 1.25
C ALA A 70 -14.43 2.13 0.04
N ARG A 71 -15.50 2.92 -0.14
CA ARG A 71 -15.57 3.92 -1.20
C ARG A 71 -14.51 5.02 -1.03
N ARG A 72 -14.40 5.63 0.15
CA ARG A 72 -13.40 6.68 0.41
C ARG A 72 -11.97 6.17 0.27
N ARG A 73 -11.67 4.96 0.74
CA ARG A 73 -10.36 4.33 0.53
C ARG A 73 -10.02 4.18 -0.96
N ARG A 74 -10.99 3.79 -1.78
CA ARG A 74 -10.82 3.69 -3.24
C ARG A 74 -10.55 5.05 -3.87
N GLU A 75 -11.30 6.08 -3.47
CA GLU A 75 -11.11 7.47 -3.93
C GLU A 75 -9.72 8.01 -3.58
N LEU A 76 -9.16 7.59 -2.43
CA LEU A 76 -7.80 7.95 -2.00
C LEU A 76 -6.69 7.05 -2.57
N GLY A 77 -7.04 6.05 -3.39
CA GLY A 77 -6.06 5.09 -3.90
C GLY A 77 -5.48 4.13 -2.86
N LEU A 78 -6.10 4.01 -1.68
CA LEU A 78 -5.67 3.09 -0.62
C LEU A 78 -6.17 1.67 -0.94
N ARG A 79 -5.35 0.93 -1.70
CA ARG A 79 -5.67 -0.41 -2.21
C ARG A 79 -5.23 -1.51 -1.24
N ALA A 80 -5.92 -2.65 -1.32
CA ALA A 80 -5.54 -3.88 -0.60
C ALA A 80 -4.47 -4.66 -1.37
N SER A 81 -3.71 -5.49 -0.66
CA SER A 81 -2.60 -6.31 -1.17
C SER A 81 -2.86 -7.00 -2.52
N GLY A 82 -4.02 -7.66 -2.67
CA GLY A 82 -4.35 -8.43 -3.87
C GLY A 82 -4.32 -7.61 -5.15
N ARG A 83 -4.97 -6.44 -5.13
CA ARG A 83 -5.04 -5.55 -6.30
C ARG A 83 -3.68 -4.93 -6.60
N THR A 84 -2.98 -4.46 -5.57
CA THR A 84 -1.65 -3.87 -5.71
C THR A 84 -0.64 -4.87 -6.28
N THR A 85 -0.72 -6.14 -5.85
CA THR A 85 0.14 -7.22 -6.36
C THR A 85 -0.19 -7.59 -7.81
N ALA A 86 -1.46 -7.54 -8.22
CA ALA A 86 -1.86 -7.83 -9.59
C ALA A 86 -1.44 -6.72 -10.57
N GLU A 87 -1.52 -5.45 -10.15
CA GLU A 87 -1.23 -4.30 -11.01
C GLU A 87 0.25 -3.94 -11.10
N LEU A 88 1.07 -4.31 -10.11
CA LEU A 88 2.50 -4.04 -10.12
C LEU A 88 3.26 -4.99 -11.07
N PRO A 89 4.22 -4.47 -11.88
CA PRO A 89 5.12 -5.30 -12.67
C PRO A 89 5.87 -6.33 -11.84
N ASP A 90 6.08 -7.53 -12.38
CA ASP A 90 6.76 -8.63 -11.68
C ASP A 90 8.20 -8.28 -11.31
N GLU A 91 8.87 -7.42 -12.08
CA GLU A 91 10.23 -6.95 -11.83
C GLU A 91 10.28 -6.10 -10.56
N VAL A 92 9.33 -5.16 -10.43
CA VAL A 92 9.24 -4.27 -9.25
C VAL A 92 8.90 -5.08 -8.01
N LYS A 93 7.95 -6.01 -8.09
CA LYS A 93 7.58 -6.88 -6.97
C LYS A 93 8.75 -7.76 -6.52
N ARG A 94 9.48 -8.35 -7.46
CA ARG A 94 10.70 -9.13 -7.17
C ARG A 94 11.77 -8.26 -6.52
N GLN A 95 11.99 -7.05 -7.01
CA GLN A 95 12.95 -6.11 -6.43
C GLN A 95 12.58 -5.74 -4.99
N LEU A 96 11.31 -5.45 -4.71
CA LEU A 96 10.85 -5.16 -3.34
C LEU A 96 11.11 -6.33 -2.38
N VAL A 97 10.92 -7.57 -2.83
CA VAL A 97 11.24 -8.76 -2.03
C VAL A 97 12.75 -8.89 -1.85
N LEU A 98 13.53 -8.76 -2.92
CA LEU A 98 15.00 -8.83 -2.93
C LEU A 98 15.63 -7.81 -1.97
N ASP A 99 15.16 -6.57 -2.00
CA ASP A 99 15.66 -5.49 -1.15
C ASP A 99 15.52 -5.84 0.33
N GLN A 100 14.44 -6.53 0.72
CA GLN A 100 14.20 -6.93 2.10
C GLN A 100 14.91 -8.21 2.53
N ILE A 101 15.06 -9.20 1.64
CA ILE A 101 15.75 -10.47 1.94
C ILE A 101 17.26 -10.41 1.67
N GLY A 102 17.74 -9.32 1.08
CA GLY A 102 19.12 -9.11 0.70
C GLY A 102 20.09 -9.11 1.89
N ILE A 103 21.39 -9.17 1.55
CA ILE A 103 22.51 -9.35 2.48
C ILE A 103 22.51 -8.31 3.61
N GLY A 104 22.01 -7.10 3.37
CA GLY A 104 22.04 -6.02 4.36
C GLY A 104 20.96 -6.05 5.45
N ARG A 105 19.85 -6.77 5.26
CA ARG A 105 18.68 -6.68 6.16
C ARG A 105 18.29 -7.98 6.85
N ASP A 106 18.54 -9.10 6.19
CA ASP A 106 18.31 -10.44 6.75
C ASP A 106 19.36 -11.43 6.19
N PRO A 107 20.63 -11.28 6.59
CA PRO A 107 21.70 -12.16 6.12
C PRO A 107 21.44 -13.61 6.52
N GLU A 108 20.86 -13.83 7.71
CA GLU A 108 20.57 -15.14 8.26
C GLU A 108 19.29 -15.78 7.69
N GLY A 109 18.51 -15.02 6.92
CA GLY A 109 17.26 -15.51 6.35
C GLY A 109 16.25 -15.94 7.41
N ARG A 110 16.15 -15.22 8.54
CA ARG A 110 15.21 -15.56 9.62
C ARG A 110 13.82 -14.93 9.41
N ALA A 111 13.72 -13.81 8.69
CA ALA A 111 12.48 -13.04 8.55
C ALA A 111 11.47 -13.73 7.61
N GLY A 112 10.39 -14.27 8.17
CA GLY A 112 9.35 -14.96 7.38
C GLY A 112 8.60 -14.05 6.41
N ALA A 113 7.82 -14.64 5.50
CA ALA A 113 7.08 -13.90 4.46
C ALA A 113 6.18 -12.78 5.01
N GLU A 114 5.61 -12.97 6.20
CA GLU A 114 4.78 -11.97 6.87
C GLU A 114 5.60 -10.79 7.42
N THR A 115 6.75 -11.08 8.01
CA THR A 115 7.72 -10.06 8.44
C THR A 115 8.23 -9.26 7.25
N VAL A 116 8.58 -9.94 6.15
CA VAL A 116 9.00 -9.30 4.90
C VAL A 116 7.89 -8.42 4.35
N LYS A 117 6.65 -8.92 4.27
CA LYS A 117 5.47 -8.14 3.87
C LYS A 117 5.33 -6.86 4.69
N ALA A 118 5.37 -6.96 6.01
CA ALA A 118 5.25 -5.82 6.90
C ALA A 118 6.38 -4.80 6.72
N ARG A 119 7.62 -5.25 6.45
CA ARG A 119 8.76 -4.36 6.16
C ARG A 119 8.60 -3.63 4.83
N ILE A 120 8.27 -4.34 3.75
CA ILE A 120 7.99 -3.73 2.42
C ILE A 120 6.91 -2.66 2.58
N PHE A 121 5.83 -3.01 3.28
CA PHE A 121 4.71 -2.13 3.48
C PHE A 121 5.07 -0.87 4.28
N ARG A 122 5.84 -1.00 5.38
CA ARG A 122 6.26 0.14 6.21
C ARG A 122 7.13 1.13 5.45
N GLU A 123 7.99 0.64 4.57
CA GLU A 123 8.98 1.48 3.89
C GLU A 123 8.47 2.10 2.61
N THR A 124 7.67 1.36 1.85
CA THR A 124 7.22 1.79 0.52
C THR A 124 5.75 2.18 0.49
N GLY A 125 4.98 1.79 1.51
CA GLY A 125 3.50 1.89 1.50
C GLY A 125 2.83 0.90 0.56
N ILE A 126 3.59 0.03 -0.12
CA ILE A 126 3.09 -0.96 -1.07
C ILE A 126 2.79 -2.26 -0.33
N ASP A 127 1.54 -2.73 -0.42
CA ASP A 127 1.10 -3.99 0.19
C ASP A 127 1.15 -5.11 -0.85
N LEU A 128 1.99 -6.13 -0.64
CA LEU A 128 2.09 -7.31 -1.50
C LEU A 128 1.41 -8.50 -0.84
N THR A 129 0.84 -9.43 -1.64
CA THR A 129 0.24 -10.64 -1.06
C THR A 129 1.30 -11.53 -0.42
N ARG A 130 0.93 -12.15 0.71
CA ARG A 130 1.80 -13.08 1.45
C ARG A 130 2.20 -14.27 0.57
N ALA A 131 1.28 -14.78 -0.24
CA ALA A 131 1.51 -15.89 -1.15
C ALA A 131 2.59 -15.58 -2.20
N TYR A 132 2.55 -14.37 -2.79
CA TYR A 132 3.57 -13.92 -3.74
C TYR A 132 4.96 -13.85 -3.08
N ILE A 133 5.04 -13.19 -1.92
CA ILE A 133 6.30 -13.06 -1.17
C ILE A 133 6.86 -14.44 -0.82
N ARG A 134 6.02 -15.37 -0.36
CA ARG A 134 6.43 -16.75 -0.03
C ARG A 134 7.05 -17.44 -1.24
N LYS A 135 6.40 -17.36 -2.41
CA LYS A 135 6.87 -17.97 -3.66
C LYS A 135 8.22 -17.39 -4.09
N GLU A 136 8.38 -16.06 -4.02
CA GLU A 136 9.65 -15.42 -4.38
C GLU A 136 10.77 -15.72 -3.36
N MET A 137 10.47 -15.77 -2.06
CA MET A 137 11.46 -16.18 -1.06
C MET A 137 11.97 -17.60 -1.29
N GLN A 138 11.08 -18.55 -1.62
CA GLN A 138 11.45 -19.93 -1.97
C GLN A 138 12.35 -19.98 -3.20
N ARG A 139 12.04 -19.17 -4.22
CA ARG A 139 12.83 -19.09 -5.46
C ARG A 139 14.23 -18.51 -5.23
N LEU A 140 14.35 -17.48 -4.40
CA LEU A 140 15.59 -16.73 -4.21
C LEU A 140 16.54 -17.37 -3.19
N LYS A 141 16.00 -17.97 -2.13
CA LYS A 141 16.77 -18.60 -1.04
C LYS A 141 16.06 -19.88 -0.54
N PRO A 142 16.08 -20.97 -1.33
CA PRO A 142 15.38 -22.21 -0.96
C PRO A 142 15.90 -22.80 0.36
N GLU A 143 17.22 -22.82 0.56
CA GLU A 143 17.86 -23.36 1.78
C GLU A 143 17.40 -22.65 3.06
N ALA A 144 17.41 -21.30 3.06
CA ALA A 144 16.95 -20.51 4.21
C ALA A 144 15.43 -20.62 4.42
N TYR A 145 14.66 -20.94 3.39
CA TYR A 145 13.23 -21.17 3.51
C TYR A 145 12.96 -22.55 4.13
N GLU A 146 13.64 -23.60 3.66
CA GLU A 146 13.51 -24.97 4.16
C GLU A 146 13.86 -25.06 5.65
N ALA A 147 14.95 -24.43 6.08
CA ALA A 147 15.37 -24.35 7.48
C ALA A 147 14.33 -23.72 8.42
N ARG A 148 13.41 -22.90 7.87
CA ARG A 148 12.36 -22.20 8.63
C ARG A 148 11.03 -22.89 8.62
N THR A 149 10.74 -23.69 7.60
CA THR A 149 9.56 -24.55 7.64
C THR A 149 9.68 -25.26 8.98
N PRO A 150 8.78 -24.99 9.96
CA PRO A 150 8.82 -25.77 11.17
C PRO A 150 8.78 -27.18 10.63
N HIS A 151 9.81 -27.98 10.94
CA HIS A 151 9.67 -29.40 10.86
C HIS A 151 8.53 -29.66 11.85
N HIS A 152 7.29 -29.50 11.37
CA HIS A 152 6.12 -30.13 11.90
C HIS A 152 6.58 -31.56 11.89
N LYS A 153 7.15 -31.98 13.03
CA LYS A 153 7.43 -33.37 13.29
C LYS A 153 6.16 -34.02 12.80
N PRO A 154 6.22 -34.83 11.72
CA PRO A 154 5.02 -35.46 11.20
C PRO A 154 4.35 -36.00 12.44
N LYS A 155 3.15 -35.49 12.75
CA LYS A 155 2.47 -35.82 14.00
C LYS A 155 2.43 -37.33 13.99
N ASP A 156 3.31 -37.95 14.79
CA ASP A 156 3.71 -39.33 14.55
C ASP A 156 2.42 -40.10 14.40
N SER A 157 2.25 -40.66 13.21
CA SER A 157 1.22 -41.64 12.92
C SER A 157 1.29 -42.64 14.06
N ASN A 158 0.34 -42.54 14.99
CA ASN A 158 0.10 -43.48 16.06
C ASN A 158 -0.51 -44.75 15.43
N GLU A 159 0.24 -45.35 14.51
CA GLU A 159 -0.04 -46.60 13.82
C GLU A 159 1.07 -47.60 14.18
N SER A 160 1.16 -48.00 15.45
CA SER A 160 1.79 -49.28 15.80
C SER A 160 1.40 -49.80 17.20
N SER A 161 0.11 -49.94 17.49
CA SER A 161 -0.43 -50.99 18.39
C SER A 161 -1.96 -50.92 18.29
N THR A 162 -2.75 -51.90 17.89
CA THR A 162 -2.59 -53.36 17.81
C THR A 162 -3.70 -53.88 16.90
N SER A 163 -3.38 -54.85 16.06
CA SER A 163 -4.32 -55.80 15.51
C SER A 163 -5.25 -56.36 16.60
N THR A 164 -6.54 -56.04 16.57
CA THR A 164 -7.58 -56.90 17.14
C THR A 164 -8.69 -57.01 16.12
N SER A 165 -8.64 -58.13 15.42
CA SER A 165 -9.67 -58.73 14.62
C SER A 165 -10.98 -58.77 15.41
N ARG A 166 -11.97 -57.95 15.03
CA ARG A 166 -13.37 -58.17 15.41
C ARG A 166 -14.29 -57.86 14.22
N SER A 167 -14.51 -58.93 13.46
CA SER A 167 -15.81 -59.34 12.92
C SER A 167 -16.83 -58.24 12.63
N LYS A 168 -16.82 -57.82 11.36
CA LYS A 168 -17.98 -57.72 10.45
C LYS A 168 -19.34 -58.09 11.09
N ALA A 169 -20.20 -57.07 11.25
CA ALA A 169 -21.66 -57.22 11.25
C ALA A 169 -22.27 -56.05 10.46
N PRO A 170 -23.18 -56.30 9.49
CA PRO A 170 -23.83 -55.25 8.72
C PRO A 170 -25.18 -54.88 9.36
N ARG A 171 -25.40 -53.58 9.63
CA ARG A 171 -26.73 -53.02 9.94
C ARG A 171 -26.80 -51.63 9.31
N SER A 172 -27.36 -51.50 8.11
CA SER A 172 -28.80 -51.22 7.86
C SER A 172 -29.23 -49.83 8.37
N SER A 173 -29.44 -48.93 7.41
CA SER A 173 -30.60 -48.02 7.24
C SER A 173 -31.31 -47.42 8.47
N SER A 174 -31.78 -46.17 8.28
CA SER A 174 -32.75 -45.40 9.10
C SER A 174 -32.07 -44.31 9.94
N SER A 175 -32.51 -43.05 10.00
CA SER A 175 -33.71 -42.38 9.50
C SER A 175 -33.48 -40.86 9.55
N ARG A 176 -34.17 -40.16 8.65
CA ARG A 176 -34.57 -38.76 8.81
C ARG A 176 -35.18 -38.52 10.19
N VAL A 177 -34.79 -37.44 10.85
CA VAL A 177 -35.62 -36.82 11.89
C VAL A 177 -35.78 -35.35 11.53
N ASP A 178 -36.98 -35.03 11.04
CA ASP A 178 -37.56 -33.71 11.01
C ASP A 178 -37.59 -33.13 12.44
N ARG A 179 -37.13 -31.89 12.60
CA ARG A 179 -37.38 -31.10 13.81
C ARG A 179 -38.42 -30.04 13.47
N ARG A 180 -39.68 -30.41 13.70
CA ARG A 180 -40.89 -29.58 13.58
C ARG A 180 -41.55 -29.48 14.95
N GLY A 181 -41.83 -28.25 15.37
CA GLY A 181 -42.89 -27.90 16.32
C GLY A 181 -42.52 -27.89 17.79
N SER A 182 -42.79 -26.76 18.46
CA SER A 182 -43.68 -26.71 19.63
C SER A 182 -43.98 -25.26 19.98
N GLU A 183 -45.12 -24.80 19.51
CA GLU A 183 -45.89 -23.70 20.08
C GLU A 183 -46.59 -24.22 21.34
N SER A 184 -46.58 -23.46 22.43
CA SER A 184 -47.65 -23.51 23.43
C SER A 184 -47.76 -22.18 24.19
N SER A 185 -49.00 -21.73 24.21
CA SER A 185 -49.58 -20.50 24.70
C SER A 185 -49.97 -20.56 26.19
N SER A 186 -49.89 -19.44 26.91
CA SER A 186 -50.84 -18.98 27.95
C SER A 186 -50.43 -17.57 28.40
N SER A 187 -51.21 -16.52 28.12
CA SER A 187 -52.36 -16.01 28.89
C SER A 187 -52.01 -15.55 30.31
N THR A 188 -51.80 -14.24 30.51
CA THR A 188 -52.66 -13.38 31.37
C THR A 188 -52.20 -11.92 31.35
N HIS A 189 -53.13 -11.01 31.04
CA HIS A 189 -53.05 -9.59 31.35
C HIS A 189 -53.02 -9.37 32.88
N PRO A 190 -52.42 -8.27 33.37
CA PRO A 190 -53.28 -7.21 33.86
C PRO A 190 -52.88 -5.81 33.42
N THR A 191 -53.93 -5.05 33.14
CA THR A 191 -54.01 -3.61 32.89
C THR A 191 -53.67 -2.80 34.15
N HIS A 192 -52.76 -1.83 34.07
CA HIS A 192 -52.77 -0.56 34.85
C HIS A 192 -51.69 0.42 34.31
N PRO A 193 -51.71 1.74 34.64
CA PRO A 193 -51.81 2.84 33.68
C PRO A 193 -50.51 3.69 33.63
N PRO A 194 -50.45 4.80 32.85
CA PRO A 194 -49.19 5.43 32.45
C PRO A 194 -48.72 6.50 33.44
N VAL A 195 -47.41 6.53 33.74
CA VAL A 195 -46.71 7.66 34.37
C VAL A 195 -45.24 7.71 33.91
N PRO A 196 -44.73 8.85 33.38
CA PRO A 196 -43.30 9.18 33.28
C PRO A 196 -42.85 10.01 34.51
N PRO A 197 -41.60 10.48 34.71
CA PRO A 197 -40.30 10.20 34.08
C PRO A 197 -39.16 9.96 35.13
N HIS A 198 -37.92 9.81 34.64
CA HIS A 198 -36.60 9.89 35.33
C HIS A 198 -36.10 8.66 36.11
N LYS A 199 -34.99 8.08 35.62
CA LYS A 199 -33.74 7.92 36.39
C LYS A 199 -32.60 7.41 35.49
N VAL A 200 -31.53 8.20 35.48
CA VAL A 200 -30.19 7.82 35.04
C VAL A 200 -29.72 6.63 35.88
N VAL A 201 -29.36 5.53 35.24
CA VAL A 201 -28.60 4.45 35.85
C VAL A 201 -27.45 4.10 34.92
N SER A 202 -26.25 4.52 35.34
CA SER A 202 -24.97 4.09 34.80
C SER A 202 -24.85 2.57 34.90
N ARG A 203 -24.66 1.89 33.77
CA ARG A 203 -24.16 0.50 33.75
C ARG A 203 -22.65 0.53 33.53
N LEU A 204 -21.92 0.34 34.62
CA LEU A 204 -20.57 -0.22 34.58
C LEU A 204 -20.71 -1.69 34.19
N GLY A 205 -20.40 -2.00 32.94
CA GLY A 205 -20.20 -3.37 32.49
C GLY A 205 -18.71 -3.71 32.59
N ASN A 206 -18.31 -4.31 33.70
CA ASN A 206 -17.10 -5.13 33.76
C ASN A 206 -17.36 -6.40 32.96
N GLY A 207 -16.56 -6.61 31.91
CA GLY A 207 -16.52 -7.83 31.12
C GLY A 207 -15.08 -8.09 30.70
N GLU A 208 -14.33 -8.70 31.61
CA GLU A 208 -13.09 -9.42 31.33
C GLU A 208 -13.31 -10.45 30.22
N GLY A 209 -12.38 -10.50 29.27
CA GLY A 209 -12.36 -11.51 28.21
C GLY A 209 -11.89 -10.96 26.87
N ASP A 210 -10.77 -10.24 26.86
CA ASP A 210 -10.11 -9.80 25.62
C ASP A 210 -9.30 -10.97 25.04
N GLU A 211 -10.01 -11.95 24.50
CA GLU A 211 -9.40 -12.92 23.58
C GLU A 211 -9.36 -12.24 22.20
N VAL A 212 -8.21 -11.65 21.88
CA VAL A 212 -7.92 -11.12 20.55
C VAL A 212 -7.81 -12.31 19.60
N ILE A 213 -8.96 -12.75 19.08
CA ILE A 213 -9.00 -13.68 17.95
C ILE A 213 -8.52 -12.89 16.73
N VAL A 214 -7.24 -13.07 16.40
CA VAL A 214 -6.69 -12.70 15.09
C VAL A 214 -7.33 -13.63 14.08
N ILE A 215 -8.52 -13.27 13.59
CA ILE A 215 -9.13 -13.95 12.46
C ILE A 215 -8.38 -13.46 11.22
N ASP A 216 -7.45 -14.29 10.73
CA ASP A 216 -6.88 -14.18 9.39
C ASP A 216 -8.01 -14.38 8.37
N ILE A 217 -8.72 -13.30 8.04
CA ILE A 217 -9.66 -13.27 6.93
C ILE A 217 -8.85 -12.96 5.65
N ASP A 218 -7.99 -13.89 5.25
CA ASP A 218 -7.58 -14.05 3.86
C ASP A 218 -8.78 -14.66 3.12
N SER A 219 -9.84 -13.87 2.90
CA SER A 219 -10.88 -14.27 1.96
C SER A 219 -10.35 -14.05 0.54
N ASP A 220 -9.75 -15.11 0.01
CA ASP A 220 -9.53 -15.33 -1.42
C ASP A 220 -10.88 -15.24 -2.15
N ILE A 221 -11.30 -14.03 -2.49
CA ILE A 221 -12.36 -13.81 -3.47
C ILE A 221 -11.70 -14.04 -4.83
N ASP A 222 -11.89 -15.24 -5.34
CA ASP A 222 -11.51 -15.67 -6.68
C ASP A 222 -12.32 -14.87 -7.71
N ILE A 223 -11.85 -13.68 -8.05
CA ILE A 223 -12.37 -12.90 -9.18
C ILE A 223 -11.78 -13.54 -10.43
N GLY A 224 -12.52 -14.52 -10.98
CA GLY A 224 -12.16 -15.18 -12.22
C GLY A 224 -11.86 -14.17 -13.35
N PRO A 225 -10.98 -14.54 -14.30
CA PRO A 225 -10.58 -13.65 -15.37
C PRO A 225 -11.79 -13.32 -16.24
N SER A 226 -12.24 -12.06 -16.17
CA SER A 226 -13.22 -11.54 -17.11
C SER A 226 -12.54 -11.47 -18.47
N THR A 227 -12.90 -12.38 -19.37
CA THR A 227 -12.56 -12.34 -20.79
C THR A 227 -13.24 -11.13 -21.41
N SER A 228 -12.54 -10.00 -21.39
CA SER A 228 -12.88 -8.79 -22.13
C SER A 228 -12.56 -9.01 -23.59
N THR A 229 -13.58 -9.37 -24.37
CA THR A 229 -13.58 -9.31 -25.82
C THR A 229 -13.38 -7.86 -26.24
N LEU A 230 -12.20 -7.55 -26.78
CA LEU A 230 -11.85 -6.25 -27.34
C LEU A 230 -12.70 -5.99 -28.59
N PRO A 231 -13.43 -4.87 -28.69
CA PRO A 231 -13.92 -4.39 -29.97
C PRO A 231 -12.75 -3.78 -30.77
N ASP A 232 -12.82 -4.08 -32.07
CA ASP A 232 -11.91 -3.72 -33.16
C ASP A 232 -11.61 -2.21 -33.20
N ASP A 233 -10.32 -1.87 -33.14
CA ASP A 233 -9.78 -0.51 -33.19
C ASP A 233 -9.83 0.03 -34.62
N SER A 234 -10.90 0.77 -34.95
CA SER A 234 -10.92 1.71 -36.07
C SER A 234 -10.72 3.12 -35.54
N PHE A 235 -9.46 3.55 -35.42
CA PHE A 235 -9.11 4.92 -35.06
C PHE A 235 -9.43 5.86 -36.23
N PRO A 236 -10.25 6.92 -36.03
CA PRO A 236 -10.34 7.99 -37.02
C PRO A 236 -9.02 8.78 -37.03
N VAL A 237 -8.49 8.95 -38.23
CA VAL A 237 -7.40 9.89 -38.55
C VAL A 237 -7.88 11.28 -38.17
N TYR A 238 -7.31 11.85 -37.10
CA TYR A 238 -7.48 13.26 -36.77
C TYR A 238 -6.47 14.06 -37.60
N GLU A 239 -6.97 14.97 -38.42
CA GLU A 239 -6.15 15.95 -39.11
C GLU A 239 -5.50 16.91 -38.10
N ASP A 240 -4.22 17.16 -38.35
CA ASP A 240 -3.31 17.97 -37.56
C ASP A 240 -3.64 19.47 -37.75
N ASP A 241 -4.59 19.96 -36.95
CA ASP A 241 -4.88 21.39 -36.87
C ASP A 241 -3.86 22.07 -35.93
N SER A 242 -2.77 22.51 -36.53
CA SER A 242 -1.66 23.25 -35.91
C SER A 242 -2.14 24.59 -35.34
N THR A 243 -2.81 24.53 -34.20
CA THR A 243 -3.18 25.70 -33.41
C THR A 243 -1.98 26.12 -32.59
N VAL A 244 -1.40 27.28 -32.92
CA VAL A 244 -0.30 27.93 -32.19
C VAL A 244 -0.73 28.14 -30.74
N GLN A 245 -0.32 27.24 -29.83
CA GLN A 245 -0.46 27.45 -28.39
C GLN A 245 0.45 28.60 -27.98
N LEU A 246 -0.16 29.75 -27.71
CA LEU A 246 0.46 30.85 -26.99
C LEU A 246 0.80 30.35 -25.58
N HIS A 247 2.10 30.12 -25.34
CA HIS A 247 2.61 29.77 -24.01
C HIS A 247 2.10 30.78 -22.97
N PRO A 248 1.57 30.33 -21.82
CA PRO A 248 1.22 31.21 -20.73
C PRO A 248 2.50 31.95 -20.29
N ILE A 249 2.42 33.27 -20.32
CA ILE A 249 3.45 34.21 -19.87
C ILE A 249 3.83 33.78 -18.45
N GLY A 250 5.06 33.26 -18.30
CA GLY A 250 5.60 32.85 -17.01
C GLY A 250 5.57 34.01 -16.03
N PRO A 251 5.51 33.72 -14.71
CA PRO A 251 5.52 34.76 -13.69
C PRO A 251 6.74 35.68 -13.91
N PRO A 252 6.56 37.01 -13.76
CA PRO A 252 7.64 37.96 -13.97
C PRO A 252 8.84 37.58 -13.08
N PRO A 253 10.07 37.75 -13.59
CA PRO A 253 11.26 37.46 -12.81
C PRO A 253 11.22 38.22 -11.48
N PRO A 254 11.58 37.59 -10.36
CA PRO A 254 11.58 38.25 -9.06
C PRO A 254 12.45 39.52 -9.14
N PRO A 255 12.03 40.63 -8.51
CA PRO A 255 12.80 41.86 -8.51
C PRO A 255 14.21 41.59 -7.97
N PRO A 256 15.25 42.20 -8.56
CA PRO A 256 16.62 42.04 -8.08
C PRO A 256 16.67 42.40 -6.60
N LEU A 257 17.06 41.43 -5.77
CA LEU A 257 17.20 41.63 -4.34
C LEU A 257 18.17 42.79 -4.10
N PRO A 258 17.86 43.72 -3.19
CA PRO A 258 18.72 44.86 -2.90
C PRO A 258 20.08 44.35 -2.41
N LEU A 259 21.13 44.65 -3.18
CA LEU A 259 22.56 44.33 -2.95
C LEU A 259 23.15 44.96 -1.66
N ALA A 260 22.31 45.45 -0.75
CA ALA A 260 22.71 46.29 0.37
C ALA A 260 23.01 45.54 1.67
N LEU A 261 23.02 44.20 1.67
CA LEU A 261 23.36 43.41 2.86
C LEU A 261 24.54 42.43 2.68
N ALA A 262 25.39 42.65 1.67
CA ALA A 262 26.69 41.98 1.56
C ALA A 262 27.74 42.70 2.42
N HIS A 263 27.49 42.81 3.73
CA HIS A 263 28.48 43.33 4.65
C HIS A 263 29.51 42.24 4.98
N ARG A 264 30.69 42.43 4.37
CA ARG A 264 32.03 42.17 4.91
C ARG A 264 32.24 40.80 5.56
N LEU A 265 32.46 39.79 4.72
CA LEU A 265 33.42 38.77 5.11
C LEU A 265 34.81 39.43 5.18
N PRO A 266 35.64 39.11 6.19
CA PRO A 266 37.01 39.59 6.26
C PRO A 266 37.76 39.21 4.97
N LEU A 267 38.62 40.10 4.47
CA LEU A 267 39.31 39.94 3.18
C LEU A 267 40.08 38.61 3.06
N THR A 268 40.51 38.06 4.21
CA THR A 268 41.17 36.76 4.31
C THR A 268 40.24 35.59 4.01
N ALA A 269 39.00 35.63 4.50
CA ALA A 269 37.99 34.60 4.21
C ALA A 269 37.54 34.64 2.74
N GLN A 270 37.57 35.82 2.10
CA GLN A 270 37.32 35.90 0.65
C GLN A 270 38.44 35.23 -0.16
N LEU A 271 39.70 35.44 0.23
CA LEU A 271 40.85 34.86 -0.47
C LEU A 271 40.87 33.32 -0.36
N GLU A 272 40.63 32.78 0.84
CA GLU A 272 40.54 31.32 1.05
C GLU A 272 39.39 30.68 0.27
N LEU A 273 38.24 31.35 0.21
CA LEU A 273 37.08 30.85 -0.54
C LEU A 273 37.34 30.89 -2.06
N GLN A 274 38.13 31.86 -2.52
CA GLN A 274 38.54 31.99 -3.91
C GLN A 274 39.55 30.91 -4.32
N ASP A 275 40.58 30.65 -3.50
CA ASP A 275 41.54 29.56 -3.73
C ASP A 275 40.85 28.18 -3.73
N MET A 276 39.90 27.97 -2.81
CA MET A 276 39.11 26.74 -2.76
C MET A 276 38.20 26.58 -3.99
N LEU A 277 37.59 27.66 -4.48
CA LEU A 277 36.81 27.63 -5.71
C LEU A 277 37.69 27.30 -6.92
N GLU A 278 38.88 27.87 -7.02
CA GLU A 278 39.83 27.53 -8.09
C GLU A 278 40.25 26.05 -8.04
N GLU A 279 40.36 25.46 -6.84
CA GLU A 279 40.71 24.03 -6.70
C GLU A 279 39.52 23.08 -6.97
N THR A 280 38.31 23.44 -6.53
CA THR A 280 37.13 22.55 -6.58
C THR A 280 36.39 22.58 -7.92
N THR A 281 36.39 23.73 -8.60
CA THR A 281 35.74 23.89 -9.92
C THR A 281 36.24 22.88 -10.97
N PRO A 282 37.56 22.68 -11.19
CA PRO A 282 38.04 21.71 -12.17
C PRO A 282 37.66 20.27 -11.79
N LYS A 283 37.58 19.93 -10.49
CA LYS A 283 37.16 18.61 -10.01
C LYS A 283 35.69 18.34 -10.34
N MET A 284 34.79 19.32 -10.11
CA MET A 284 33.38 19.20 -10.50
C MET A 284 33.19 19.10 -12.01
N VAL A 285 33.95 19.86 -12.80
CA VAL A 285 33.91 19.80 -14.27
C VAL A 285 34.39 18.44 -14.76
N ALA A 286 35.46 17.88 -14.18
CA ALA A 286 35.93 16.53 -14.50
C ALA A 286 34.88 15.46 -14.18
N LEU A 287 34.23 15.56 -13.01
CA LEU A 287 33.15 14.64 -12.60
C LEU A 287 31.95 14.73 -13.55
N THR A 288 31.53 15.94 -13.93
CA THR A 288 30.43 16.15 -14.87
C THR A 288 30.76 15.60 -16.26
N ARG A 289 32.00 15.77 -16.72
CA ARG A 289 32.47 15.19 -17.98
C ARG A 289 32.48 13.65 -17.93
N ALA A 290 32.91 13.06 -16.82
CA ALA A 290 32.91 11.62 -16.62
C ALA A 290 31.49 11.04 -16.61
N LEU A 291 30.55 11.68 -15.90
CA LEU A 291 29.14 11.28 -15.89
C LEU A 291 28.49 11.39 -17.29
N ARG A 292 28.81 12.44 -18.04
CA ARG A 292 28.31 12.61 -19.41
C ARG A 292 28.87 11.56 -20.36
N ALA A 293 30.16 11.24 -20.27
CA ALA A 293 30.77 10.17 -21.06
C ALA A 293 30.14 8.80 -20.74
N PHE A 294 29.87 8.54 -19.45
CA PHE A 294 29.18 7.33 -19.01
C PHE A 294 27.75 7.24 -19.57
N SER A 295 26.98 8.33 -19.50
CA SER A 295 25.62 8.39 -20.04
C SER A 295 25.56 8.14 -21.55
N MET A 296 26.54 8.64 -22.32
CA MET A 296 26.57 8.41 -23.77
C MET A 296 26.99 6.98 -24.12
N SER A 297 27.84 6.34 -23.31
CA SER A 297 28.20 4.92 -23.51
C SER A 297 27.02 3.96 -23.30
N GLN A 298 26.06 4.30 -22.43
CA GLN A 298 24.89 3.46 -22.19
C GLN A 298 23.84 3.50 -23.32
N GLN A 299 23.80 4.57 -24.12
CA GLN A 299 22.80 4.69 -25.19
C GLN A 299 23.11 3.84 -26.44
N GLY A 300 24.30 3.27 -26.56
CA GLY A 300 24.73 2.53 -27.77
C GLY A 300 24.91 1.01 -27.62
N GLN A 301 24.89 0.46 -26.41
CA GLN A 301 25.25 -0.95 -26.17
C GLN A 301 24.11 -1.71 -25.47
N VAL A 302 23.13 -2.13 -26.27
CA VAL A 302 22.18 -3.19 -25.90
C VAL A 302 22.80 -4.53 -26.33
N GLY A 303 23.79 -5.00 -25.58
CA GLY A 303 24.49 -6.26 -25.83
C GLY A 303 24.98 -6.88 -24.52
N LEU A 304 24.56 -8.11 -24.25
CA LEU A 304 24.39 -8.75 -22.95
C LEU A 304 25.63 -9.01 -22.06
N ASP A 305 26.84 -8.55 -22.42
CA ASP A 305 28.08 -9.05 -21.80
C ASP A 305 29.07 -7.96 -21.32
N ALA A 306 28.62 -6.92 -20.62
CA ALA A 306 29.54 -5.94 -20.02
C ALA A 306 29.16 -5.41 -18.61
N PRO A 307 29.15 -6.24 -17.55
CA PRO A 307 28.86 -5.77 -16.19
C PRO A 307 30.08 -5.26 -15.38
N ALA A 308 31.32 -5.61 -15.73
CA ALA A 308 32.47 -5.35 -14.85
C ALA A 308 33.06 -3.92 -14.95
N HIS A 309 33.00 -3.30 -16.14
CA HIS A 309 33.58 -1.97 -16.35
C HIS A 309 32.61 -0.82 -16.01
N ALA A 310 31.30 -1.06 -16.09
CA ALA A 310 30.31 -0.07 -15.71
C ALA A 310 30.27 0.15 -14.18
N SER A 311 30.42 -0.92 -13.39
CA SER A 311 30.42 -0.83 -11.92
C SER A 311 31.62 -0.07 -11.36
N THR A 312 32.80 -0.22 -11.97
CA THR A 312 34.02 0.49 -11.56
C THR A 312 33.95 1.99 -11.85
N ALA A 313 33.33 2.40 -12.96
CA ALA A 313 33.11 3.81 -13.27
C ALA A 313 32.13 4.48 -12.29
N VAL A 314 31.04 3.79 -11.94
CA VAL A 314 30.06 4.28 -10.95
C VAL A 314 30.70 4.40 -9.56
N LEU A 315 31.48 3.39 -9.14
CA LEU A 315 32.19 3.42 -7.85
C LEU A 315 33.16 4.61 -7.76
N ARG A 316 33.93 4.89 -8.82
CA ARG A 316 34.81 6.08 -8.85
C ARG A 316 34.04 7.40 -8.77
N CYS A 317 32.86 7.48 -9.38
CA CYS A 317 32.02 8.67 -9.29
C CYS A 317 31.47 8.87 -7.86
N MET A 318 31.05 7.79 -7.20
CA MET A 318 30.59 7.84 -5.80
C MET A 318 31.73 8.23 -4.85
N GLU A 319 32.94 7.70 -5.06
CA GLU A 319 34.12 8.05 -4.26
C GLU A 319 34.50 9.53 -4.42
N ALA A 320 34.49 10.06 -5.65
CA ALA A 320 34.76 11.47 -5.90
C ALA A 320 33.70 12.39 -5.28
N ALA A 321 32.42 12.00 -5.32
CA ALA A 321 31.34 12.74 -4.68
C ALA A 321 31.48 12.78 -3.15
N ALA A 322 31.83 11.65 -2.53
CA ALA A 322 32.07 11.56 -1.09
C ALA A 322 33.27 12.41 -0.62
N MET A 323 34.33 12.53 -1.44
CA MET A 323 35.43 13.44 -1.14
C MET A 323 35.00 14.91 -1.18
N LEU A 324 34.21 15.30 -2.19
CA LEU A 324 33.66 16.66 -2.27
C LEU A 324 32.79 17.01 -1.07
N GLU A 325 31.94 16.07 -0.63
CA GLU A 325 31.08 16.27 0.55
C GLU A 325 31.90 16.47 1.84
N ARG A 326 33.00 15.73 2.02
CA ARG A 326 33.89 15.90 3.18
C ARG A 326 34.62 17.24 3.17
N GLU A 327 35.06 17.72 2.01
CA GLU A 327 35.71 19.04 1.92
C GLU A 327 34.70 20.16 2.19
N LEU A 328 33.48 20.07 1.65
CA LEU A 328 32.41 21.02 1.97
C LEU A 328 32.05 21.02 3.47
N ALA A 329 32.02 19.85 4.11
CA ALA A 329 31.78 19.73 5.55
C ALA A 329 32.90 20.37 6.40
N ARG A 330 34.18 20.23 6.01
CA ARG A 330 35.28 20.94 6.67
C ARG A 330 35.11 22.45 6.59
N VAL A 331 34.81 22.96 5.40
CA VAL A 331 34.67 24.41 5.16
C VAL A 331 33.53 24.97 5.99
N ALA A 332 32.39 24.28 6.05
CA ALA A 332 31.27 24.66 6.90
C ALA A 332 31.66 24.71 8.38
N SER A 333 32.48 23.77 8.87
CA SER A 333 32.94 23.75 10.25
C SER A 333 33.91 24.90 10.62
N VAL A 334 34.77 25.31 9.67
CA VAL A 334 35.70 26.44 9.87
C VAL A 334 34.97 27.78 9.89
N SER A 335 33.91 27.93 9.09
CA SER A 335 33.11 29.17 9.03
C SER A 335 32.17 29.40 10.22
N GLY A 336 31.97 28.38 11.08
CA GLY A 336 31.08 28.44 12.24
C GLY A 336 31.77 28.74 13.57
N SER A 337 33.08 29.00 13.57
CA SER A 337 33.91 29.34 14.75
C SER A 337 34.24 30.82 14.76
#